data_AF-A4YFR8-F1
#
_entry.id   AF-A4YFR8-F1
#
_cell.length_a   1.000
_cell.length_b   1.000
_cell.length_c   1.000
_cell.angle_alpha   90.00
_cell.angle_beta   90.00
_cell.angle_gamma   90.00
#
_symmetry.space_group_name_H-M   'P 1'
#
loop_
_entity.id
_entity.type
_entity.pdbx_description
1 polymer ?
#
loop_
_entity_poly.entity_id
_entity_poly.type
_entity_poly.pdbx_seq_one_letter_code
_entity_poly.pdbx_strand_id
1 'polypeptide(L)'
;MQRSKVLLLASALSFFSALYPYATLAVIVLSAFSSRAFNPFTKDSIYSPGFRRNTSLALLILSILEGVTGFGSGPSTSTVISNLTFGILTRGLSLELHLALVIPLGLLFTLHTVSGFGSLLVSRGVKNQVIYSYVIPITWILLYLAMLYLDLEYFL
;
A
#
# COMPACT_ATOMS: atom_id res chain seq x y z
N MET A 1 -14.50 28.81 -1.95
CA MET A 1 -13.60 28.28 -2.99
C MET A 1 -12.76 27.07 -2.55
N GLN A 2 -12.22 26.99 -1.32
CA GLN A 2 -11.42 25.82 -0.89
C GLN A 2 -12.24 24.52 -0.77
N ARG A 3 -13.47 24.56 -0.24
CA ARG A 3 -14.34 23.37 -0.12
C ARG A 3 -14.62 22.67 -1.45
N SER A 4 -14.82 23.42 -2.54
CA SER A 4 -15.09 22.79 -3.84
C SER A 4 -13.86 22.09 -4.40
N LYS A 5 -12.64 22.61 -4.18
CA LYS A 5 -11.40 21.95 -4.59
C LYS A 5 -11.12 20.66 -3.83
N VAL A 6 -11.46 20.62 -2.54
CA VAL A 6 -11.31 19.41 -1.71
C VAL A 6 -12.33 18.34 -2.12
N LEU A 7 -13.58 18.72 -2.40
CA LEU A 7 -14.59 17.83 -2.96
C LEU A 7 -14.21 17.32 -4.36
N LEU A 8 -13.55 18.14 -5.17
CA LEU A 8 -13.07 17.75 -6.49
C LEU A 8 -11.89 16.77 -6.40
N LEU A 9 -11.00 16.96 -5.42
CA LEU A 9 -9.92 16.01 -5.11
C LEU A 9 -10.47 14.69 -4.56
N ALA A 10 -11.46 14.75 -3.67
CA ALA A 10 -12.15 13.58 -3.12
C ALA A 10 -12.84 12.76 -4.23
N SER A 11 -13.63 13.42 -5.08
CA SER A 11 -14.31 12.75 -6.21
C SER A 11 -13.32 12.22 -7.26
N ALA A 12 -12.20 12.90 -7.50
CA ALA A 12 -11.13 12.36 -8.33
C ALA A 12 -10.50 11.12 -7.69
N LEU A 13 -10.22 11.13 -6.38
CA LEU A 13 -9.71 9.98 -5.62
C LEU A 13 -10.68 8.79 -5.67
N SER A 14 -11.99 9.04 -5.56
CA SER A 14 -13.05 8.03 -5.66
C SER A 14 -13.26 7.51 -7.09
N PHE A 15 -12.95 8.28 -8.12
CA PHE A 15 -12.91 7.79 -9.51
C PHE A 15 -11.67 6.93 -9.76
N PHE A 16 -10.50 7.35 -9.25
CA PHE A 16 -9.29 6.57 -9.35
C PHE A 16 -9.39 5.25 -8.57
N SER A 17 -10.08 5.21 -7.42
CA SER A 17 -10.21 3.99 -6.61
C SER A 17 -10.86 2.81 -7.34
N ALA A 18 -11.74 3.05 -8.32
CA ALA A 18 -12.34 1.97 -9.12
C ALA A 18 -11.38 1.36 -10.15
N LEU A 19 -10.43 2.14 -10.69
CA LEU A 19 -9.42 1.69 -11.66
C LEU A 19 -8.11 1.28 -11.00
N TYR A 20 -7.88 1.75 -9.77
CA TYR A 20 -6.65 1.56 -9.02
C TYR A 20 -6.29 0.08 -8.78
N PRO A 21 -7.23 -0.82 -8.38
CA PRO A 21 -6.95 -2.25 -8.21
C PRO A 21 -6.25 -2.90 -9.41
N TYR A 22 -6.70 -2.56 -10.62
CA TYR A 22 -6.20 -3.14 -11.86
C TYR A 22 -4.84 -2.56 -12.24
N ALA A 23 -4.65 -1.25 -12.00
CA ALA A 23 -3.38 -0.58 -12.25
C ALA A 23 -2.28 -1.09 -11.31
N THR A 24 -2.58 -1.28 -10.02
CA THR A 24 -1.63 -1.83 -9.05
C THR A 24 -1.32 -3.29 -9.31
N LEU A 25 -2.30 -4.08 -9.75
CA LEU A 25 -2.07 -5.46 -10.20
C LEU A 25 -1.09 -5.48 -11.39
N ALA A 26 -1.27 -4.62 -12.39
CA ALA A 26 -0.35 -4.52 -13.52
C ALA A 26 1.08 -4.16 -13.07
N VAL A 27 1.22 -3.20 -12.15
CA VAL A 27 2.53 -2.82 -11.58
C VAL A 27 3.20 -3.98 -10.87
N ILE A 28 2.46 -4.76 -10.06
CA ILE A 28 3.00 -5.92 -9.35
C ILE A 28 3.42 -7.01 -10.32
N VAL A 29 2.58 -7.36 -11.30
CA VAL A 29 2.90 -8.40 -12.27
C VAL A 29 4.16 -8.01 -13.05
N LEU A 30 4.23 -6.78 -13.57
CA LEU A 30 5.39 -6.29 -14.32
C LEU A 30 6.67 -6.22 -13.48
N SER A 31 6.56 -5.80 -12.21
CA SER A 31 7.72 -5.70 -11.32
C SER A 31 8.18 -7.05 -10.79
N ALA A 32 7.28 -8.01 -10.57
CA ALA A 32 7.62 -9.38 -10.17
C ALA A 32 8.43 -10.13 -11.23
N PHE A 33 8.24 -9.80 -12.52
CA PHE A 33 9.06 -10.32 -13.62
C PHE A 33 10.39 -9.55 -13.82
N SER A 34 10.65 -8.51 -13.02
CA SER A 34 11.93 -7.80 -13.08
C SER A 34 13.03 -8.61 -12.41
N SER A 35 13.82 -9.30 -13.24
CA SER A 35 15.02 -10.03 -12.80
C SER A 35 16.03 -9.15 -12.07
N ARG A 36 16.03 -7.83 -12.34
CA ARG A 36 16.92 -6.86 -11.69
C ARG A 36 16.44 -6.46 -10.30
N ALA A 37 15.13 -6.25 -10.12
CA ALA A 37 14.56 -5.82 -8.85
C ALA A 37 14.70 -6.91 -7.76
N PHE A 38 14.61 -8.17 -8.16
CA PHE A 38 14.70 -9.34 -7.27
C PHE A 38 16.08 -9.98 -7.21
N ASN A 39 17.11 -9.38 -7.79
CA ASN A 39 18.48 -9.90 -7.68
C ASN A 39 19.19 -9.31 -6.45
N PRO A 40 19.58 -10.11 -5.43
CA PRO A 40 20.20 -9.59 -4.21
C PRO A 40 21.59 -8.97 -4.40
N PHE A 41 22.22 -9.16 -5.56
CA PHE A 41 23.53 -8.61 -5.87
C PHE A 41 23.47 -7.25 -6.58
N THR A 42 22.27 -6.73 -6.84
CA THR A 42 22.10 -5.41 -7.46
C THR A 42 21.83 -4.35 -6.38
N LYS A 43 22.45 -3.17 -6.54
CA LYS A 43 22.24 -2.01 -5.66
C LYS A 43 20.80 -1.49 -5.68
N ASP A 44 20.12 -1.69 -6.81
CA ASP A 44 18.75 -1.25 -7.05
C ASP A 44 17.72 -2.33 -6.66
N SER A 45 18.16 -3.39 -5.97
CA SER A 45 17.28 -4.47 -5.54
C SER A 45 16.34 -4.03 -4.42
N ILE A 46 15.20 -4.73 -4.36
CA ILE A 46 14.24 -4.55 -3.26
C ILE A 46 14.85 -4.92 -1.91
N TYR A 47 15.92 -5.73 -1.87
CA TYR A 47 16.59 -6.14 -0.63
C TYR A 47 17.64 -5.15 -0.13
N SER A 48 17.81 -4.00 -0.80
CA SER A 48 18.73 -2.97 -0.35
C SER A 48 18.21 -2.27 0.92
N PRO A 49 19.09 -1.83 1.84
CA PRO A 49 18.69 -1.04 3.00
C PRO A 49 17.95 0.26 2.63
N GLY A 50 18.36 0.90 1.53
CA GLY A 50 17.72 2.11 1.02
C GLY A 50 16.27 1.88 0.62
N PHE A 51 15.99 0.79 -0.10
CA PHE A 51 14.62 0.42 -0.48
C PHE A 51 13.73 0.17 0.75
N ARG A 52 14.24 -0.57 1.75
CA ARG A 52 13.49 -0.81 3.00
C ARG A 52 13.20 0.46 3.77
N ARG A 53 14.16 1.37 3.87
CA ARG A 53 13.97 2.66 4.55
C ARG A 53 12.91 3.51 3.86
N ASN A 54 12.91 3.53 2.53
CA ASN A 54 11.94 4.29 1.76
C ASN A 54 10.53 3.70 1.92
N THR A 55 10.40 2.38 1.80
CA THR A 55 9.11 1.68 1.98
C THR A 55 8.60 1.80 3.43
N SER A 56 9.46 1.76 4.45
CA SER A 56 9.02 1.97 5.84
C SER A 56 8.51 3.39 6.10
N LEU A 57 9.16 4.41 5.50
CA LEU A 57 8.70 5.79 5.60
C LEU A 57 7.35 5.98 4.92
N ALA A 58 7.21 5.44 3.71
CA ALA A 58 5.95 5.49 2.97
C ALA A 58 4.82 4.78 3.75
N LEU A 59 5.11 3.61 4.34
CA LEU A 59 4.16 2.90 5.19
C LEU A 59 3.78 3.69 6.43
N LEU A 60 4.73 4.33 7.11
CA LEU A 60 4.43 5.16 8.27
C LEU A 60 3.44 6.27 7.92
N ILE A 61 3.68 6.98 6.81
CA ILE A 61 2.79 8.04 6.34
C ILE A 61 1.40 7.48 6.03
N LEU A 62 1.34 6.39 5.25
CA LEU A 62 0.07 5.79 4.86
C LEU A 62 -0.70 5.23 6.06
N SER A 63 -0.04 4.63 7.04
CA SER A 63 -0.67 4.13 8.27
C SER A 63 -1.22 5.25 9.14
N ILE A 64 -0.56 6.40 9.20
CA ILE A 64 -1.13 7.58 9.89
C ILE A 64 -2.38 8.07 9.15
N LEU A 65 -2.32 8.17 7.82
CA LEU A 65 -3.46 8.59 7.01
C LEU A 65 -4.63 7.61 7.09
N GLU A 66 -4.35 6.30 7.04
CA GLU A 66 -5.33 5.23 7.17
C GLU A 66 -5.98 5.27 8.56
N GLY A 67 -5.21 5.48 9.63
CA GLY A 67 -5.75 5.62 10.98
C GLY A 67 -6.66 6.85 11.11
N VAL A 68 -6.21 8.03 10.64
CA VAL A 68 -7.00 9.26 10.70
C VAL A 68 -8.32 9.13 9.91
N THR A 69 -8.27 8.55 8.73
CA THR A 69 -9.46 8.33 7.88
C THR A 69 -10.36 7.23 8.44
N GLY A 70 -9.79 6.15 8.99
CA GLY A 70 -10.51 5.07 9.66
C GLY A 70 -11.29 5.58 10.88
N PHE A 71 -10.62 6.28 11.81
CA PHE A 71 -11.30 6.94 12.92
C PHE A 71 -12.32 7.98 12.45
N GLY A 72 -12.06 8.66 11.34
CA GLY A 72 -13.00 9.63 10.76
C GLY A 72 -14.29 8.99 10.23
N SER A 73 -14.21 7.75 9.75
CA SER A 73 -15.36 6.99 9.23
C SER A 73 -16.22 6.35 10.35
N GLY A 74 -15.64 6.20 11.55
CA GLY A 74 -16.27 5.52 12.68
C GLY A 74 -17.48 6.28 13.25
N PRO A 75 -18.56 5.58 13.64
CA PRO A 75 -19.82 6.21 14.07
C PRO A 75 -19.67 7.04 15.36
N SER A 76 -18.76 6.67 16.24
CA SER A 76 -18.53 7.36 17.53
C SER A 76 -17.33 8.31 17.51
N THR A 77 -16.43 8.17 16.53
CA THR A 77 -15.14 8.88 16.46
C THR A 77 -15.13 9.97 15.39
N SER A 78 -16.09 9.95 14.45
CA SER A 78 -16.14 10.91 13.33
C SER A 78 -16.22 12.36 13.78
N THR A 79 -16.92 12.66 14.88
CA THR A 79 -17.05 14.04 15.39
C THR A 79 -15.71 14.59 15.86
N VAL A 80 -14.87 13.75 16.48
CA VAL A 80 -13.53 14.15 16.93
C VAL A 80 -12.65 14.48 15.73
N ILE A 81 -12.60 13.60 14.73
CA ILE A 81 -11.79 13.82 13.52
C ILE A 81 -12.31 15.00 12.70
N SER A 82 -13.62 15.14 12.56
CA SER A 82 -14.23 16.31 11.92
C SER A 82 -13.80 17.59 12.62
N ASN A 83 -13.81 17.65 13.95
CA ASN A 83 -13.35 18.83 14.68
C ASN A 83 -11.86 19.10 14.50
N LEU A 84 -11.01 18.07 14.61
CA LEU A 84 -9.55 18.18 14.42
C LEU A 84 -9.17 18.65 13.00
N THR A 85 -10.02 18.34 12.02
CA THR A 85 -9.84 18.74 10.63
C THR A 85 -10.69 19.93 10.23
N PHE A 86 -11.24 20.67 11.20
CA PHE A 86 -12.05 21.88 10.96
C PHE A 86 -13.25 21.64 10.02
N GLY A 87 -13.86 20.47 10.12
CA GLY A 87 -15.01 20.04 9.31
C GLY A 87 -14.65 19.66 7.88
N ILE A 88 -13.37 19.43 7.57
CA ILE A 88 -12.93 18.94 6.27
C ILE A 88 -13.25 17.45 6.15
N LEU A 89 -12.78 16.62 7.08
CA LEU A 89 -13.06 15.20 7.08
C LEU A 89 -14.42 14.93 7.74
N THR A 90 -15.46 14.90 6.90
CA THR A 90 -16.77 14.36 7.28
C THR A 90 -16.72 12.83 7.32
N ARG A 91 -17.67 12.19 8.02
CA ARG A 91 -17.74 10.73 8.10
C ARG A 91 -17.71 10.04 6.73
N GLY A 92 -18.47 10.57 5.77
CA GLY A 92 -18.52 10.04 4.40
C GLY A 92 -17.18 10.19 3.68
N LEU A 93 -16.60 11.40 3.70
CA LEU A 93 -15.30 11.65 3.06
C LEU A 93 -14.17 10.83 3.69
N SER A 94 -14.19 10.67 5.01
CA SER A 94 -13.25 9.81 5.72
C SER A 94 -13.38 8.36 5.29
N LEU A 95 -14.59 7.85 5.09
CA LEU A 95 -14.80 6.48 4.60
C LEU A 95 -14.26 6.32 3.17
N GLU A 96 -14.58 7.22 2.26
CA GLU A 96 -14.08 7.17 0.87
C GLU A 96 -12.54 7.17 0.82
N LEU A 97 -11.91 8.07 1.59
CA LEU A 97 -10.45 8.14 1.65
C LEU A 97 -9.83 6.93 2.34
N HIS A 98 -10.46 6.41 3.39
CA HIS A 98 -10.00 5.21 4.09
C HIS A 98 -9.94 4.02 3.14
N LEU A 99 -11.02 3.77 2.40
CA LEU A 99 -11.09 2.71 1.39
C LEU A 99 -10.07 2.91 0.27
N ALA A 100 -9.91 4.15 -0.22
CA ALA A 100 -8.91 4.46 -1.24
C ALA A 100 -7.46 4.23 -0.77
N LEU A 101 -7.19 4.29 0.54
CA LEU A 101 -5.87 4.07 1.11
C LEU A 101 -5.52 2.59 1.35
N VAL A 102 -6.51 1.69 1.41
CA VAL A 102 -6.27 0.26 1.70
C VAL A 102 -5.36 -0.38 0.63
N ILE A 103 -5.67 -0.16 -0.64
CA ILE A 103 -4.93 -0.75 -1.77
C ILE A 103 -3.44 -0.31 -1.80
N PRO A 104 -3.09 0.99 -1.79
CA PRO A 104 -1.69 1.41 -1.79
C PRO A 104 -0.96 0.99 -0.52
N LEU A 105 -1.65 0.99 0.63
CA LEU A 105 -1.08 0.54 1.90
C LEU A 105 -0.74 -0.96 1.86
N GLY A 106 -1.67 -1.80 1.42
CA GLY A 106 -1.41 -3.25 1.32
C GLY A 106 -0.37 -3.61 0.24
N LEU A 107 -0.29 -2.86 -0.87
CA LEU A 107 0.80 -3.00 -1.85
C LEU A 107 2.16 -2.78 -1.18
N LEU A 108 2.34 -1.63 -0.53
CA LEU A 108 3.61 -1.27 0.10
C LEU A 108 3.92 -2.17 1.30
N PHE A 109 2.90 -2.60 2.04
CA PHE A 109 3.06 -3.48 3.20
C PHE A 109 3.60 -4.84 2.76
N THR A 110 3.01 -5.40 1.70
CA THR A 110 3.45 -6.69 1.17
C THR A 110 4.86 -6.58 0.59
N LEU A 111 5.14 -5.53 -0.18
CA LEU A 111 6.46 -5.28 -0.77
C LEU A 111 7.54 -5.08 0.30
N HIS A 112 7.23 -4.34 1.37
CA HIS A 112 8.14 -4.13 2.50
C HIS A 112 8.42 -5.44 3.24
N THR A 113 7.38 -6.22 3.53
CA THR A 113 7.50 -7.53 4.20
C THR A 113 8.39 -8.49 3.40
N VAL A 114 8.13 -8.60 2.11
CA VAL A 114 8.89 -9.47 1.19
C VAL A 114 10.34 -9.00 1.05
N SER A 115 10.57 -7.70 0.94
CA SER A 115 11.91 -7.09 0.95
C SER A 115 12.67 -7.38 2.25
N GLY A 116 12.01 -7.24 3.40
CA GLY A 116 12.58 -7.55 4.72
C GLY A 116 12.96 -9.01 4.84
N PHE A 117 12.07 -9.91 4.45
CA PHE A 117 12.30 -11.35 4.46
C PHE A 117 13.49 -11.74 3.55
N GLY A 118 13.49 -11.27 2.30
CA GLY A 118 14.60 -11.55 1.39
C GLY A 118 15.94 -11.01 1.88
N SER A 119 15.97 -9.81 2.48
CA SER A 119 17.18 -9.28 3.09
C SER A 119 17.68 -10.09 4.28
N LEU A 120 16.77 -10.70 5.05
CA LEU A 120 17.12 -11.58 6.16
C LEU A 120 17.71 -12.91 5.67
N LEU A 121 17.21 -13.43 4.54
CA LEU A 121 17.83 -14.60 3.90
C LEU A 121 19.24 -14.28 3.38
N VAL A 122 19.42 -13.11 2.77
CA VAL A 122 20.74 -12.64 2.31
C VAL A 122 21.70 -12.51 3.48
N SER A 123 21.28 -11.92 4.61
CA SER A 123 22.14 -11.75 5.78
C SER A 123 22.51 -13.09 6.44
N ARG A 124 21.70 -14.14 6.27
CA ARG A 124 22.00 -15.52 6.69
C ARG A 124 22.82 -16.31 5.66
N GLY A 125 23.27 -15.69 4.58
CA GLY A 125 24.12 -16.33 3.57
C GLY A 125 23.38 -17.27 2.62
N VAL A 126 22.06 -17.17 2.50
CA VAL A 126 21.28 -17.98 1.55
C VAL A 126 21.57 -17.51 0.11
N LYS A 127 22.22 -18.36 -0.68
CA LYS A 127 22.66 -18.05 -2.06
C LYS A 127 21.76 -18.64 -3.16
N ASN A 128 20.66 -19.29 -2.80
CA ASN A 128 19.81 -19.97 -3.78
C ASN A 128 19.03 -18.96 -4.64
N GLN A 129 19.41 -18.82 -5.92
CA GLN A 129 18.76 -17.92 -6.87
C GLN A 129 17.28 -18.24 -7.11
N VAL A 130 16.86 -19.50 -7.02
CA VAL A 130 15.45 -19.89 -7.21
C VAL A 130 14.55 -19.19 -6.18
N ILE A 131 15.04 -19.00 -4.96
CA ILE A 131 14.29 -18.32 -3.90
C ILE A 131 14.02 -16.86 -4.31
N TYR A 132 15.05 -16.17 -4.76
CA TYR A 132 14.95 -14.75 -5.09
C TYR A 132 14.24 -14.50 -6.43
N SER A 133 14.42 -15.37 -7.43
CA SER A 133 13.84 -15.21 -8.76
C SER A 133 12.40 -15.70 -8.91
N TYR A 134 11.95 -16.62 -8.05
CA TYR A 134 10.62 -17.22 -8.17
C TYR A 134 9.85 -17.22 -6.86
N VAL A 135 10.42 -17.81 -5.79
CA VAL A 135 9.66 -18.02 -4.54
C VAL A 135 9.20 -16.69 -3.93
N ILE A 136 10.11 -15.73 -3.80
CA ILE A 136 9.82 -14.40 -3.23
C ILE A 136 8.84 -13.62 -4.13
N PRO A 137 9.06 -13.46 -5.46
CA PRO A 137 8.09 -12.81 -6.35
C PRO A 137 6.69 -13.45 -6.31
N ILE A 138 6.60 -14.79 -6.37
CA ILE A 138 5.31 -15.50 -6.33
C ILE A 138 4.62 -15.25 -4.98
N THR A 139 5.36 -15.33 -3.87
CA THR A 139 4.82 -15.05 -2.54
C THR A 139 4.28 -13.62 -2.46
N TRP A 140 5.00 -12.65 -3.03
CA TRP A 140 4.53 -11.27 -3.10
C TRP A 140 3.21 -11.14 -3.86
N ILE A 141 3.13 -11.72 -5.07
CA ILE A 141 1.91 -11.70 -5.89
C ILE A 141 0.75 -12.32 -5.11
N LEU A 142 0.95 -13.51 -4.52
CA LEU A 142 -0.10 -14.23 -3.81
C LEU A 142 -0.61 -13.47 -2.58
N LEU A 143 0.29 -12.91 -1.77
CA LEU A 143 -0.09 -12.09 -0.62
C LEU A 143 -0.87 -10.85 -1.03
N TYR A 144 -0.44 -10.19 -2.12
CA TYR A 144 -1.16 -9.04 -2.62
C TYR A 144 -2.54 -9.41 -3.19
N LEU A 145 -2.64 -10.49 -3.96
CA LEU A 145 -3.91 -10.98 -4.48
C LEU A 145 -4.87 -11.37 -3.35
N ALA A 146 -4.37 -11.99 -2.28
CA ALA A 146 -5.17 -12.30 -1.11
C ALA A 146 -5.68 -11.02 -0.42
N MET A 147 -4.82 -10.01 -0.24
CA MET A 147 -5.22 -8.71 0.29
C MET A 147 -6.30 -8.06 -0.58
N LEU A 148 -6.06 -8.01 -1.90
CA LEU A 148 -6.97 -7.39 -2.85
C LEU A 148 -8.31 -8.11 -2.90
N TYR A 149 -8.32 -9.44 -2.84
CA TYR A 149 -9.54 -10.23 -2.75
C TYR A 149 -10.36 -9.89 -1.50
N LEU A 150 -9.70 -9.79 -0.34
CA LEU A 150 -10.39 -9.40 0.89
C LEU A 150 -10.92 -7.96 0.81
N ASP A 151 -10.16 -7.03 0.23
CA ASP A 151 -10.60 -5.65 0.06
C ASP A 151 -11.85 -5.57 -0.85
N LEU A 152 -11.80 -6.27 -1.98
CA LEU A 152 -12.91 -6.33 -2.94
C LEU A 152 -14.14 -7.05 -2.38
N GLU A 153 -13.99 -8.09 -1.58
CA GLU A 153 -15.13 -8.86 -1.05
C GLU A 153 -15.85 -8.13 0.09
N TYR A 154 -15.10 -7.41 0.94
CA TYR A 154 -15.66 -6.83 2.16
C TYR A 154 -15.94 -5.33 2.08
N PHE A 155 -15.37 -4.61 1.11
CA PHE A 155 -15.41 -3.14 1.11
C PHE A 155 -15.76 -2.47 -0.22
N LEU A 156 -15.76 -3.20 -1.36
CA LEU A 156 -16.13 -2.69 -2.68
C LEU A 156 -17.28 -3.49 -3.31
#